data_AF-A0A375YVB9-F1
#
_entry.id   AF-A0A375YVB9-F1
#
_cell.length_a   1.000
_cell.length_b   1.000
_cell.length_c   1.000
_cell.angle_alpha   90.00
_cell.angle_beta   90.00
_cell.angle_gamma   90.00
#
_symmetry.space_group_name_H-M   'P 1'
#
loop_
_entity.id
_entity.type
_entity.pdbx_description
1 polymer ?
#
loop_
_entity_poly.entity_id
_entity_poly.type
_entity_poly.pdbx_seq_one_letter_code
_entity_poly.pdbx_strand_id
1 'polypeptide(L)'
;MCDERPDPGRSAAFADHLAASASTIIAVATWQKAGTRAKDTDREDTCRILDKALEEGQLSMAEHRGRISSATSAVTLGDLHALVSDLQTASAPAQLPALTSGPKVGSWGLVAAALIVAVLLGVGIGWGLYGHSSSPLAFTDSAKSDPGAKPDGVAPVVLTPPRQLHSLGGLTGLLEQARKKFGDTMGFRLVIYPDYAVMDRQDPTEARRQLSYTYRGGWGDPTGSAKRSDAVAVDLASFDAKTTVGILRGAPETLGIKQSDVKTTYLIVEPSSDPTTPGAVSLSVYVSGDYGSGYIRFAGDGAVTRVIYPS
;
A
#
# COMPACT_ATOMS: atom_id res chain seq x y z
N MET A 1 13.51 60.92 -10.17
CA MET A 1 14.94 60.72 -10.48
C MET A 1 15.45 59.58 -9.65
N CYS A 2 15.98 58.46 -10.12
CA CYS A 2 16.14 57.76 -11.39
C CYS A 2 16.52 56.34 -10.90
N ASP A 3 15.88 55.26 -11.33
CA ASP A 3 15.96 54.63 -12.66
C ASP A 3 17.24 53.82 -12.90
N GLU A 4 17.01 52.75 -13.65
CA GLU A 4 17.89 51.78 -14.31
C GLU A 4 18.62 50.74 -13.46
N ARG A 5 18.35 49.43 -13.56
CA ARG A 5 17.95 48.47 -14.61
C ARG A 5 19.10 47.47 -14.87
N PRO A 6 18.75 46.22 -15.23
CA PRO A 6 19.66 45.11 -15.40
C PRO A 6 20.17 45.05 -16.84
N ASP A 7 21.27 44.34 -17.08
CA ASP A 7 21.55 43.70 -18.37
C ASP A 7 22.70 42.65 -18.24
N PRO A 8 23.09 41.92 -19.30
CA PRO A 8 22.63 40.55 -19.49
C PRO A 8 23.77 39.60 -19.90
N GLY A 9 23.39 38.33 -20.11
CA GLY A 9 23.66 37.63 -21.37
C GLY A 9 25.10 37.38 -21.81
N ARG A 10 25.41 36.08 -21.93
CA ARG A 10 25.68 35.37 -23.21
C ARG A 10 26.78 34.34 -22.98
N SER A 11 26.83 33.21 -23.67
CA SER A 11 25.92 32.51 -24.59
C SER A 11 26.73 31.32 -25.10
N ALA A 12 26.01 30.31 -25.59
CA ALA A 12 26.39 29.48 -26.72
C ALA A 12 27.47 28.40 -26.46
N ALA A 13 27.41 27.22 -27.07
CA ALA A 13 26.44 26.54 -27.91
C ALA A 13 27.02 25.15 -28.27
N PHE A 14 26.24 24.39 -29.04
CA PHE A 14 26.59 23.22 -29.86
C PHE A 14 26.71 21.90 -29.10
N ALA A 15 25.86 20.89 -29.31
CA ALA A 15 25.29 20.25 -30.51
C ALA A 15 26.00 18.92 -30.82
N ASP A 16 25.15 17.91 -30.84
CA ASP A 16 25.10 16.79 -31.77
C ASP A 16 26.04 15.57 -31.69
N HIS A 17 25.36 14.47 -32.03
CA HIS A 17 25.80 13.20 -32.60
C HIS A 17 26.21 12.01 -31.70
N LEU A 18 25.23 11.10 -31.60
CA LEU A 18 25.23 9.73 -32.15
C LEU A 18 26.43 8.82 -31.86
N ALA A 19 26.15 7.69 -31.18
CA ALA A 19 26.43 6.30 -31.61
C ALA A 19 26.34 5.38 -30.37
N ALA A 20 25.28 4.59 -30.24
CA ALA A 20 25.19 3.20 -30.70
C ALA A 20 25.94 2.17 -29.80
N SER A 21 25.17 1.39 -29.03
CA SER A 21 25.39 -0.05 -28.82
C SER A 21 24.27 -0.58 -27.91
N ALA A 22 23.22 -1.16 -28.48
CA ALA A 22 23.13 -2.56 -28.89
C ALA A 22 22.55 -3.43 -27.76
N SER A 23 21.23 -3.63 -27.86
CA SER A 23 20.48 -4.67 -27.18
C SER A 23 21.20 -6.02 -27.30
N THR A 24 21.44 -6.70 -26.18
CA THR A 24 21.65 -8.14 -26.18
C THR A 24 20.57 -8.81 -25.36
N ILE A 25 19.62 -9.34 -26.12
CA ILE A 25 18.56 -10.26 -25.74
C ILE A 25 19.21 -11.55 -25.24
N ILE A 26 18.92 -11.93 -23.99
CA ILE A 26 18.93 -13.34 -23.59
C ILE A 26 17.47 -13.74 -23.36
N ALA A 27 16.86 -14.18 -24.45
CA ALA A 27 15.66 -15.01 -24.42
C ALA A 27 16.09 -16.43 -24.07
N VAL A 28 15.99 -16.79 -22.79
CA VAL A 28 15.90 -18.19 -22.35
C VAL A 28 14.96 -18.26 -21.14
N ALA A 29 13.93 -19.11 -21.28
CA ALA A 29 12.95 -19.56 -20.27
C ALA A 29 11.95 -18.52 -19.72
N THR A 30 10.93 -18.18 -20.52
CA THR A 30 9.80 -17.31 -20.16
C THR A 30 8.83 -17.88 -19.11
N TRP A 31 9.07 -19.07 -18.56
CA TRP A 31 8.18 -19.66 -17.54
C TRP A 31 8.71 -19.51 -16.11
N GLN A 32 9.98 -19.17 -15.92
CA GLN A 32 10.55 -18.97 -14.57
C GLN A 32 10.42 -17.53 -14.04
N LYS A 33 10.06 -16.53 -14.87
CA LYS A 33 9.96 -15.12 -14.47
C LYS A 33 8.54 -14.64 -14.12
N ALA A 34 7.49 -15.34 -14.56
CA ALA A 34 6.11 -14.92 -14.34
C ALA A 34 5.70 -14.94 -12.86
N GLY A 35 6.23 -15.89 -12.06
CA GLY A 35 5.94 -16.01 -10.63
C GLY A 35 6.82 -15.14 -9.72
N THR A 36 7.77 -14.39 -10.26
CA THR A 36 8.65 -13.53 -9.46
C THR A 36 7.89 -12.32 -8.96
N ARG A 37 7.95 -12.05 -7.65
CA ARG A 37 7.34 -10.85 -7.04
C ARG A 37 7.90 -9.58 -7.69
N ALA A 38 7.01 -8.71 -8.14
CA ALA A 38 7.37 -7.41 -8.70
C ALA A 38 7.92 -6.48 -7.60
N LYS A 39 9.04 -5.81 -7.88
CA LYS A 39 9.57 -4.72 -7.05
C LYS A 39 8.80 -3.43 -7.33
N ASP A 40 8.92 -2.47 -6.42
CA ASP A 40 8.30 -1.15 -6.58
C ASP A 40 8.84 -0.42 -7.81
N THR A 41 10.13 -0.59 -8.14
CA THR A 41 10.72 -0.07 -9.38
C THR A 41 10.07 -0.65 -10.64
N ASP A 42 9.66 -1.92 -10.61
CA ASP A 42 9.00 -2.56 -11.76
C ASP A 42 7.58 -2.00 -11.96
N ARG A 43 6.89 -1.65 -10.86
CA ARG A 43 5.58 -0.99 -10.88
C ARG A 43 5.70 0.44 -11.42
N GLU A 44 6.69 1.19 -10.94
CA GLU A 44 6.96 2.56 -11.39
C GLU A 44 7.32 2.62 -12.88
N ASP A 45 8.14 1.68 -13.36
CA ASP A 45 8.49 1.55 -14.78
C ASP A 45 7.26 1.24 -15.64
N THR A 46 6.37 0.38 -15.14
CA THR A 46 5.10 0.05 -15.80
C THR A 46 4.17 1.25 -15.86
N CYS A 47 4.01 2.00 -14.77
CA CYS A 47 3.22 3.23 -14.74
C CYS A 47 3.74 4.25 -15.77
N ARG A 48 5.06 4.43 -15.86
CA ARG A 48 5.69 5.33 -16.83
C ARG A 48 5.43 4.93 -18.28
N ILE A 49 5.35 3.64 -18.59
CA ILE A 49 4.98 3.14 -19.93
C ILE A 49 3.50 3.43 -20.23
N LEU A 50 2.62 3.24 -19.24
CA LEU A 50 1.18 3.53 -19.36
C LEU A 50 0.91 5.03 -19.56
N ASP A 51 1.64 5.90 -18.85
CA ASP A 51 1.56 7.36 -19.01
C ASP A 51 1.98 7.78 -20.42
N LYS A 52 3.08 7.22 -20.93
CA LYS A 52 3.53 7.46 -22.29
C LYS A 52 2.52 6.98 -23.34
N ALA A 53 1.89 5.82 -23.13
CA ALA A 53 0.86 5.30 -24.03
C ALA A 53 -0.43 6.15 -24.03
N LEU A 54 -0.73 6.84 -22.92
CA LEU A 54 -1.80 7.83 -22.84
C LEU A 54 -1.45 9.11 -23.62
N GLU A 55 -0.22 9.61 -23.47
CA GLU A 55 0.28 10.77 -24.22
C GLU A 55 0.31 10.51 -25.74
N GLU A 56 0.65 9.29 -26.15
CA GLU A 56 0.63 8.83 -27.54
C GLU A 56 -0.80 8.52 -28.07
N GLY A 57 -1.82 8.64 -27.21
CA GLY A 57 -3.22 8.42 -27.57
C GLY A 57 -3.62 6.96 -27.80
N GLN A 58 -2.77 6.00 -27.43
CA GLN A 58 -3.04 4.56 -27.54
C GLN A 58 -3.95 4.04 -26.42
N LEU A 59 -4.04 4.77 -25.31
CA LEU A 59 -4.97 4.48 -24.21
C LEU A 59 -5.93 5.65 -24.04
N SER A 60 -7.21 5.35 -23.84
CA SER A 60 -8.15 6.36 -23.36
C SER A 60 -7.89 6.70 -21.89
N MET A 61 -8.30 7.88 -21.45
CA MET A 61 -8.19 8.30 -20.03
C MET A 61 -8.89 7.35 -19.05
N ALA A 62 -9.94 6.65 -19.49
CA ALA A 62 -10.66 5.68 -18.68
C ALA A 62 -9.86 4.37 -18.53
N GLU A 63 -9.25 3.89 -19.62
CA GLU A 63 -8.41 2.68 -19.61
C GLU A 63 -7.09 2.92 -18.88
N HIS A 64 -6.48 4.09 -19.05
CA HIS A 64 -5.28 4.49 -18.30
C HIS A 64 -5.50 4.42 -16.80
N ARG A 65 -6.59 5.00 -16.29
CA ARG A 65 -6.93 4.95 -14.85
C ARG A 65 -7.09 3.51 -14.34
N GLY A 66 -7.71 2.64 -15.14
CA GLY A 66 -7.85 1.21 -14.82
C GLY A 66 -6.51 0.46 -14.81
N ARG A 67 -5.65 0.74 -15.78
CA ARG A 67 -4.33 0.09 -15.91
C ARG A 67 -3.33 0.57 -14.86
N ILE A 68 -3.34 1.85 -14.46
CA ILE A 68 -2.52 2.37 -13.35
C ILE A 68 -2.94 1.74 -12.00
N SER A 69 -4.25 1.59 -11.76
CA SER A 69 -4.76 0.90 -10.57
C SER A 69 -4.32 -0.58 -10.53
N SER A 70 -4.30 -1.24 -11.69
CA SER A 70 -3.86 -2.63 -11.81
C SER A 70 -2.33 -2.78 -11.68
N ALA A 71 -1.55 -1.85 -12.24
CA ALA A 71 -0.09 -1.87 -12.17
C ALA A 71 0.44 -1.60 -10.75
N THR A 72 -0.21 -0.70 -10.01
CA THR A 72 0.15 -0.41 -8.62
C THR A 72 -0.17 -1.57 -7.68
N SER A 73 -1.14 -2.43 -8.01
CA SER A 73 -1.56 -3.58 -7.20
C SER A 73 -1.00 -4.94 -7.66
N ALA A 74 -0.38 -5.03 -8.85
CA ALA A 74 0.15 -6.26 -9.44
C ALA A 74 1.20 -6.97 -8.57
N VAL A 75 1.03 -8.24 -8.20
CA VAL A 75 1.93 -8.90 -7.23
C VAL A 75 3.16 -9.48 -7.92
N THR A 76 3.05 -9.84 -9.19
CA THR A 76 4.10 -10.53 -9.95
C THR A 76 4.54 -9.76 -11.19
N LEU A 77 5.75 -10.07 -11.69
CA LEU A 77 6.24 -9.54 -12.97
C LEU A 77 5.39 -10.00 -14.15
N GLY A 78 4.73 -11.17 -14.06
CA GLY A 78 3.77 -11.62 -15.06
C GLY A 78 2.55 -10.72 -15.16
N ASP A 79 2.02 -10.27 -14.02
CA ASP A 79 0.85 -9.38 -13.96
C ASP A 79 1.16 -8.00 -14.59
N LEU A 80 2.35 -7.46 -14.34
CA LEU A 80 2.81 -6.20 -14.95
C LEU A 80 3.01 -6.34 -16.47
N HIS A 81 3.61 -7.45 -16.91
CA HIS A 81 3.85 -7.69 -18.33
C HIS A 81 2.55 -7.85 -19.11
N ALA A 82 1.51 -8.47 -18.54
CA ALA A 82 0.20 -8.61 -19.18
C ALA A 82 -0.50 -7.26 -19.42
N LEU A 83 -0.27 -6.26 -18.56
CA LEU A 83 -0.88 -4.92 -18.68
C LEU A 83 -0.27 -4.09 -19.82
N VAL A 84 0.97 -4.40 -20.21
CA VAL A 84 1.73 -3.70 -21.24
C VAL A 84 1.84 -4.51 -22.53
N SER A 85 1.65 -5.83 -22.50
CA SER A 85 1.81 -6.71 -23.67
C SER A 85 0.87 -6.40 -24.84
N ASP A 86 -0.26 -5.78 -24.55
CA ASP A 86 -1.27 -5.35 -25.54
C ASP A 86 -0.97 -3.96 -26.12
N LEU A 87 -0.12 -3.16 -25.45
CA LEU A 87 0.31 -1.89 -25.98
C LEU A 87 1.25 -2.12 -27.15
N GLN A 88 0.82 -1.68 -28.33
CA GLN A 88 1.65 -1.61 -29.53
C GLN A 88 2.63 -0.43 -29.41
N THR A 89 3.40 -0.38 -28.32
CA THR A 89 4.58 0.46 -28.27
C THR A 89 5.52 -0.11 -29.31
N ALA A 90 5.75 0.66 -30.37
CA ALA A 90 6.87 0.43 -31.25
C ALA A 90 8.16 0.58 -30.41
N SER A 91 8.59 -0.51 -29.76
CA SER A 91 9.93 -0.97 -30.05
C SER A 91 9.91 -1.22 -31.54
N ALA A 92 10.27 -0.21 -32.34
CA ALA A 92 10.50 -0.41 -33.75
C ALA A 92 11.46 -1.60 -33.86
N PRO A 93 11.04 -2.76 -34.39
CA PRO A 93 12.00 -3.67 -34.95
C PRO A 93 12.56 -2.88 -36.14
N ALA A 94 13.86 -2.60 -36.13
CA ALA A 94 14.54 -2.17 -37.33
C ALA A 94 14.09 -3.07 -38.48
N GLN A 95 13.56 -2.44 -39.51
CA GLN A 95 12.99 -3.06 -40.70
C GLN A 95 14.03 -4.00 -41.32
N LEU A 96 13.85 -5.32 -41.14
CA LEU A 96 14.57 -6.32 -41.91
C LEU A 96 13.80 -6.57 -43.21
N PRO A 97 14.47 -6.57 -44.38
CA PRO A 97 13.79 -6.78 -45.65
C PRO A 97 13.10 -8.14 -45.71
N ALA A 98 11.91 -8.13 -46.31
CA ALA A 98 11.08 -9.30 -46.55
C ALA A 98 11.82 -10.37 -47.36
N LEU A 99 11.80 -11.62 -46.89
CA LEU A 99 11.99 -12.81 -47.72
C LEU A 99 10.83 -13.78 -47.49
N THR A 100 9.92 -13.70 -48.45
CA THR A 100 9.08 -14.73 -49.10
C THR A 100 8.83 -16.09 -48.41
N SER A 101 7.56 -16.46 -48.44
CA SER A 101 6.92 -17.73 -48.06
C SER A 101 7.46 -19.04 -48.72
N GLY A 102 7.56 -20.10 -47.88
CA GLY A 102 7.19 -21.51 -48.16
C GLY A 102 8.26 -22.47 -48.73
N PRO A 103 8.03 -23.81 -48.78
CA PRO A 103 7.31 -24.71 -47.85
C PRO A 103 8.12 -25.98 -47.44
N LYS A 104 7.48 -26.76 -46.54
CA LYS A 104 7.62 -28.16 -46.06
C LYS A 104 8.68 -29.16 -46.61
N VAL A 105 8.89 -30.15 -45.71
CA VAL A 105 9.22 -31.59 -45.85
C VAL A 105 10.70 -32.00 -45.77
N GLY A 106 10.99 -32.93 -44.84
CA GLY A 106 11.95 -34.00 -45.14
C GLY A 106 12.93 -34.41 -44.03
N SER A 107 12.54 -35.43 -43.27
CA SER A 107 13.43 -36.50 -42.77
C SER A 107 14.52 -36.16 -41.72
N TRP A 108 14.11 -36.44 -40.47
CA TRP A 108 14.92 -37.01 -39.39
C TRP A 108 15.86 -38.12 -39.91
N GLY A 109 17.18 -37.93 -39.81
CA GLY A 109 18.11 -39.00 -40.17
C GLY A 109 19.60 -38.74 -39.98
N LEU A 110 20.09 -37.50 -40.11
CA LEU A 110 21.55 -37.29 -40.23
C LEU A 110 22.19 -36.19 -39.36
N VAL A 111 21.42 -35.47 -38.51
CA VAL A 111 21.99 -34.39 -37.68
C VAL A 111 22.43 -34.86 -36.28
N ALA A 112 22.03 -36.07 -35.85
CA ALA A 112 22.32 -36.59 -34.51
C ALA A 112 23.81 -36.94 -34.27
N ALA A 113 24.63 -37.09 -35.32
CA ALA A 113 26.04 -37.45 -35.19
C ALA A 113 26.99 -36.21 -35.09
N ALA A 114 26.56 -35.03 -35.54
CA ALA A 114 27.42 -33.83 -35.54
C ALA A 114 27.41 -33.06 -34.21
N LEU A 115 26.37 -33.21 -33.39
CA LEU A 115 26.23 -32.45 -32.12
C LEU A 115 27.01 -33.06 -30.95
N ILE A 116 27.39 -34.34 -30.99
CA ILE A 116 28.12 -35.00 -29.89
C ILE A 116 29.61 -34.63 -29.90
N VAL A 117 30.21 -34.44 -31.08
CA VAL A 117 31.63 -34.04 -31.21
C VAL A 117 31.84 -32.56 -30.84
N ALA A 118 30.86 -31.69 -31.12
CA ALA A 118 30.92 -30.27 -30.76
C ALA A 118 30.80 -30.03 -29.24
N VAL A 119 30.02 -30.84 -28.52
CA VAL A 119 29.88 -30.73 -27.04
C VAL A 119 31.15 -31.21 -26.33
N LEU A 120 31.81 -32.26 -26.81
CA LEU A 120 33.03 -32.78 -26.18
C LEU A 120 34.27 -31.90 -26.43
N LEU A 121 34.38 -31.24 -27.60
CA LEU A 121 35.45 -30.27 -27.86
C LEU A 121 35.17 -28.88 -27.26
N GLY A 122 33.89 -28.49 -27.12
CA GLY A 122 33.51 -27.22 -26.49
C GLY A 122 33.74 -27.17 -24.97
N VAL A 123 33.59 -28.30 -24.27
CA VAL A 123 33.84 -28.40 -22.82
C VAL A 123 35.34 -28.48 -22.48
N GLY A 124 36.15 -29.10 -23.34
CA GLY A 124 37.59 -29.27 -23.10
C GLY A 124 38.44 -28.00 -23.28
N ILE A 125 38.09 -27.13 -24.22
CA ILE A 125 38.83 -25.89 -24.49
C ILE A 125 38.36 -24.74 -23.57
N GLY A 126 37.10 -24.75 -23.13
CA GLY A 126 36.55 -23.74 -22.22
C GLY A 126 37.09 -23.82 -20.79
N TRP A 127 37.56 -24.99 -20.33
CA TRP A 127 38.06 -25.18 -18.95
C TRP A 127 39.58 -24.98 -18.81
N GLY A 128 40.34 -25.07 -19.91
CA GLY A 128 41.82 -25.10 -19.86
C GLY A 128 42.54 -23.76 -20.01
N LEU A 129 41.90 -22.74 -20.60
CA LEU A 129 42.58 -21.47 -20.94
C LEU A 129 42.01 -20.22 -20.23
N TYR A 130 40.92 -20.34 -19.47
CA TYR A 130 40.32 -19.24 -18.70
C TYR A 130 40.23 -19.51 -17.18
N GLY A 131 40.94 -20.54 -16.69
CA GLY A 131 40.91 -20.93 -15.27
C GLY A 131 41.76 -20.10 -14.31
N HIS A 132 42.60 -19.16 -14.79
CA HIS A 132 43.57 -18.44 -13.93
C HIS A 132 43.78 -16.96 -14.28
N SER A 133 42.82 -16.30 -14.92
CA SER A 133 42.80 -14.84 -14.96
C SER A 133 42.03 -14.32 -13.76
N SER A 134 42.76 -13.95 -12.71
CA SER A 134 42.27 -13.03 -11.68
C SER A 134 41.62 -11.84 -12.38
N SER A 135 40.29 -11.72 -12.28
CA SER A 135 39.58 -10.56 -12.79
C SER A 135 40.18 -9.30 -12.15
N PRO A 136 40.53 -8.25 -12.92
CA PRO A 136 41.12 -7.03 -12.39
C PRO A 136 40.10 -6.13 -11.66
N LEU A 137 38.87 -6.60 -11.51
CA LEU A 137 37.90 -6.08 -10.54
C LEU A 137 37.92 -6.95 -9.29
N ALA A 138 39.12 -7.22 -8.78
CA ALA A 138 39.26 -7.49 -7.38
C ALA A 138 38.86 -6.20 -6.66
N PHE A 139 37.62 -6.12 -6.16
CA PHE A 139 37.27 -5.22 -5.07
C PHE A 139 37.94 -5.72 -3.77
N THR A 140 39.20 -6.11 -3.85
CA THR A 140 40.07 -6.28 -2.72
C THR A 140 40.75 -4.92 -2.55
N ASP A 141 40.57 -4.35 -1.37
CA ASP A 141 41.34 -3.22 -0.82
C ASP A 141 40.78 -1.79 -0.95
N SER A 142 39.50 -1.61 -1.28
CA SER A 142 38.79 -0.34 -0.98
C SER A 142 37.30 -0.44 -0.68
N ALA A 143 36.70 -1.63 -0.80
CA ALA A 143 35.43 -1.89 -0.14
C ALA A 143 35.72 -2.07 1.35
N LYS A 144 35.81 -0.94 2.07
CA LYS A 144 35.45 -0.87 3.48
C LYS A 144 34.18 -1.70 3.62
N SER A 145 34.31 -2.95 4.08
CA SER A 145 33.24 -3.93 4.26
C SER A 145 32.01 -3.15 4.65
N ASP A 146 30.99 -3.08 3.78
CA ASP A 146 29.75 -2.37 4.09
C ASP A 146 29.31 -2.85 5.47
N PRO A 147 29.37 -2.00 6.51
CA PRO A 147 29.09 -2.42 7.87
C PRO A 147 27.66 -2.96 8.00
N GLY A 148 26.76 -2.58 7.08
CA GLY A 148 25.37 -3.03 7.04
C GLY A 148 25.13 -4.33 6.25
N ALA A 149 26.13 -4.83 5.50
CA ALA A 149 26.00 -6.09 4.74
C ALA A 149 26.26 -7.33 5.61
N LYS A 150 26.82 -7.15 6.81
CA LYS A 150 26.98 -8.22 7.80
C LYS A 150 25.73 -8.26 8.69
N PRO A 151 25.14 -9.44 8.93
CA PRO A 151 24.14 -9.58 9.98
C PRO A 151 24.72 -9.06 11.29
N ASP A 152 24.15 -7.98 11.80
CA ASP A 152 24.58 -7.27 13.01
C ASP A 152 24.22 -8.02 14.31
N GLY A 153 23.59 -9.19 14.17
CA GLY A 153 23.15 -10.02 15.30
C GLY A 153 21.95 -9.44 16.04
N VAL A 154 21.32 -8.37 15.53
CA VAL A 154 20.12 -7.79 16.13
C VAL A 154 18.93 -8.66 15.73
N ALA A 155 18.41 -9.43 16.69
CA ALA A 155 17.20 -10.21 16.48
C ALA A 155 16.02 -9.28 16.14
N PRO A 156 15.19 -9.61 15.14
CA PRO A 156 14.02 -8.82 14.82
C PRO A 156 13.07 -8.81 16.02
N VAL A 157 12.79 -7.63 16.56
CA VAL A 157 11.74 -7.45 17.56
C VAL A 157 10.41 -7.33 16.84
N VAL A 158 9.58 -8.37 16.93
CA VAL A 158 8.22 -8.34 16.40
C VAL A 158 7.36 -7.53 17.35
N LEU A 159 7.07 -6.29 16.99
CA LEU A 159 6.06 -5.49 17.68
C LEU A 159 4.67 -6.04 17.31
N THR A 160 3.94 -6.57 18.29
CA THR A 160 2.56 -7.04 18.12
C THR A 160 1.58 -6.05 18.76
N PRO A 161 1.35 -4.87 18.16
CA PRO A 161 0.34 -3.96 18.65
C PRO A 161 -1.04 -4.64 18.62
N PRO A 162 -1.95 -4.37 19.57
CA PRO A 162 -3.31 -4.88 19.54
C PRO A 162 -4.01 -4.44 18.25
N ARG A 163 -4.42 -5.40 17.42
CA ARG A 163 -5.13 -5.13 16.15
C ARG A 163 -6.63 -5.44 16.19
N GLN A 164 -7.13 -5.88 17.34
CA GLN A 164 -8.52 -6.30 17.51
C GLN A 164 -9.19 -5.42 18.56
N LEU A 165 -9.47 -4.16 18.22
CA LEU A 165 -10.06 -3.20 19.14
C LEU A 165 -11.51 -3.53 19.48
N HIS A 166 -12.22 -4.27 18.63
CA HIS A 166 -13.60 -4.75 18.91
C HIS A 166 -13.65 -6.00 19.80
N SER A 167 -12.52 -6.42 20.36
CA SER A 167 -12.48 -7.44 21.41
C SER A 167 -12.56 -6.80 22.80
N LEU A 168 -12.93 -7.58 23.82
CA LEU A 168 -12.96 -7.10 25.20
C LEU A 168 -11.58 -6.58 25.65
N GLY A 169 -10.52 -7.35 25.35
CA GLY A 169 -9.14 -6.94 25.64
C GLY A 169 -8.69 -5.72 24.83
N GLY A 170 -9.18 -5.59 23.60
CA GLY A 170 -8.91 -4.44 22.73
C GLY A 170 -9.51 -3.14 23.25
N LEU A 171 -10.81 -3.14 23.61
CA LEU A 171 -11.48 -1.96 24.16
C LEU A 171 -10.89 -1.57 25.52
N THR A 172 -10.72 -2.53 26.42
CA THR A 172 -10.16 -2.26 27.75
C THR A 172 -8.72 -1.75 27.65
N GLY A 173 -7.89 -2.40 26.83
CA GLY A 173 -6.52 -1.96 26.57
C GLY A 173 -6.44 -0.57 25.91
N LEU A 174 -7.33 -0.24 24.97
CA LEU A 174 -7.41 1.10 24.37
C LEU A 174 -7.65 2.18 25.44
N LEU A 175 -8.63 1.96 26.32
CA LEU A 175 -8.98 2.90 27.39
C LEU A 175 -7.88 2.98 28.45
N GLU A 176 -7.21 1.87 28.79
CA GLU A 176 -6.04 1.88 29.67
C GLU A 176 -4.88 2.68 29.09
N GLN A 177 -4.59 2.53 27.80
CA GLN A 177 -3.56 3.32 27.12
C GLN A 177 -3.93 4.80 27.06
N ALA A 178 -5.23 5.14 26.96
CA ALA A 178 -5.69 6.52 27.07
C ALA A 178 -5.39 7.08 28.47
N ARG A 179 -5.77 6.38 29.53
CA ARG A 179 -5.46 6.78 30.92
C ARG A 179 -3.97 6.92 31.14
N LYS A 180 -3.14 6.02 30.60
CA LYS A 180 -1.68 6.07 30.73
C LYS A 180 -1.07 7.29 30.02
N LYS A 181 -1.55 7.65 28.83
CA LYS A 181 -1.01 8.79 28.06
C LYS A 181 -1.53 10.14 28.57
N PHE A 182 -2.83 10.22 28.86
CA PHE A 182 -3.51 11.49 29.11
C PHE A 182 -3.84 11.74 30.59
N GLY A 183 -3.74 10.72 31.44
CA GLY A 183 -4.15 10.77 32.86
C GLY A 183 -5.64 10.49 33.09
N ASP A 184 -6.47 10.53 32.03
CA ASP A 184 -7.91 10.30 32.08
C ASP A 184 -8.44 9.77 30.73
N THR A 185 -9.76 9.60 30.64
CA THR A 185 -10.50 9.24 29.42
C THR A 185 -11.50 10.32 28.99
N MET A 186 -11.30 11.55 29.45
CA MET A 186 -12.15 12.70 29.12
C MET A 186 -11.99 13.10 27.65
N GLY A 187 -13.09 13.22 26.94
CA GLY A 187 -13.07 13.68 25.56
C GLY A 187 -14.45 13.99 25.01
N PHE A 188 -14.47 14.46 23.76
CA PHE A 188 -15.69 14.81 23.05
C PHE A 188 -16.24 13.64 22.24
N ARG A 189 -15.38 12.75 21.77
CA ARG A 189 -15.75 11.62 20.93
C ARG A 189 -14.65 10.58 20.87
N LEU A 190 -15.02 9.32 20.87
CA LEU A 190 -14.12 8.20 20.58
C LEU A 190 -14.74 7.33 19.49
N VAL A 191 -14.08 7.22 18.34
CA VAL A 191 -14.48 6.36 17.23
C VAL A 191 -13.53 5.18 17.16
N ILE A 192 -14.06 3.95 17.15
CA ILE A 192 -13.28 2.72 17.25
C ILE A 192 -13.60 1.86 16.03
N TYR A 193 -12.66 1.79 15.10
CA TYR A 193 -12.62 0.83 14.01
C TYR A 193 -12.00 -0.48 14.50
N PRO A 194 -12.05 -1.57 13.71
CA PRO A 194 -11.53 -2.86 14.14
C PRO A 194 -10.03 -2.82 14.53
N ASP A 195 -9.24 -2.01 13.81
CA ASP A 195 -7.78 -1.97 13.87
C ASP A 195 -7.20 -0.63 14.38
N TYR A 196 -7.98 0.45 14.40
CA TYR A 196 -7.57 1.75 14.93
C TYR A 196 -8.71 2.49 15.63
N ALA A 197 -8.36 3.47 16.46
CA ALA A 197 -9.34 4.35 17.07
C ALA A 197 -8.93 5.81 16.90
N VAL A 198 -9.88 6.71 17.02
CA VAL A 198 -9.67 8.17 16.99
C VAL A 198 -10.38 8.77 18.17
N MET A 199 -9.66 9.52 19.01
CA MET A 199 -10.21 10.20 20.17
C MET A 199 -10.04 11.71 20.03
N ASP A 200 -11.16 12.41 20.07
CA ASP A 200 -11.22 13.87 20.04
C ASP A 200 -11.28 14.40 21.48
N ARG A 201 -10.32 15.26 21.85
CA ARG A 201 -10.17 15.82 23.20
C ARG A 201 -10.04 17.34 23.16
N GLN A 202 -10.25 17.98 24.29
CA GLN A 202 -9.97 19.42 24.42
C GLN A 202 -8.47 19.69 24.32
N ASP A 203 -8.10 20.75 23.62
CA ASP A 203 -6.73 21.26 23.66
C ASP A 203 -6.47 21.87 25.05
N PRO A 204 -5.47 21.39 25.81
CA PRO A 204 -5.18 21.90 27.15
C PRO A 204 -4.64 23.33 27.13
N THR A 205 -4.12 23.80 26.00
CA THR A 205 -3.55 25.14 25.84
C THR A 205 -4.56 26.15 25.29
N GLU A 206 -5.58 25.69 24.56
CA GLU A 206 -6.55 26.56 23.88
C GLU A 206 -7.98 25.98 23.98
N ALA A 207 -8.81 26.54 24.87
CA ALA A 207 -10.14 25.99 25.16
C ALA A 207 -11.12 26.00 23.96
N ARG A 208 -10.85 26.82 22.94
CA ARG A 208 -11.65 26.88 21.69
C ARG A 208 -11.20 25.87 20.65
N ARG A 209 -10.16 25.08 20.91
CA ARG A 209 -9.64 24.05 20.01
C ARG A 209 -9.85 22.65 20.57
N GLN A 210 -9.84 21.69 19.67
CA GLN A 210 -9.80 20.27 19.98
C GLN A 210 -8.61 19.62 19.29
N LEU A 211 -8.13 18.54 19.89
CA LEU A 211 -7.05 17.70 19.39
C LEU A 211 -7.63 16.32 19.07
N SER A 212 -7.35 15.82 17.88
CA SER A 212 -7.74 14.48 17.43
C SER A 212 -6.53 13.56 17.44
N TYR A 213 -6.58 12.51 18.26
CA TYR A 213 -5.51 11.54 18.42
C TYR A 213 -5.88 10.21 17.77
N THR A 214 -5.02 9.70 16.89
CA THR A 214 -5.20 8.35 16.32
C THR A 214 -4.46 7.31 17.16
N TYR A 215 -5.13 6.22 17.49
CA TYR A 215 -4.56 5.04 18.13
C TYR A 215 -4.33 3.91 17.11
N ARG A 216 -3.09 3.46 16.97
CA ARG A 216 -2.70 2.25 16.22
C ARG A 216 -1.63 1.48 16.98
N GLY A 217 -2.03 0.81 18.06
CA GLY A 217 -1.07 0.19 19.00
C GLY A 217 -0.40 1.16 19.95
N GLY A 218 -0.82 2.42 19.92
CA GLY A 218 -0.29 3.55 20.67
C GLY A 218 -0.94 4.83 20.13
N TRP A 219 -1.07 5.84 20.98
CA TRP A 219 -1.62 7.13 20.59
C TRP A 219 -0.55 7.95 19.89
N GLY A 220 -0.77 8.31 18.63
CA GLY A 220 0.13 9.14 17.83
C GLY A 220 0.07 10.62 18.19
N ASP A 221 0.69 11.43 17.34
CA ASP A 221 0.63 12.89 17.41
C ASP A 221 -0.75 13.41 16.99
N PRO A 222 -1.27 14.45 17.66
CA PRO A 222 -2.60 14.96 17.37
C PRO A 222 -2.61 15.90 16.17
N THR A 223 -3.77 15.94 15.51
CA THR A 223 -4.13 17.05 14.62
C THR A 223 -5.11 17.98 15.33
N GLY A 224 -4.91 19.30 15.22
CA GLY A 224 -5.76 20.28 15.90
C GLY A 224 -6.79 20.95 14.99
N SER A 225 -8.02 21.10 15.47
CA SER A 225 -9.11 21.81 14.78
C SER A 225 -9.88 22.72 15.74
N ALA A 226 -10.79 23.53 15.20
CA ALA A 226 -11.72 24.29 16.03
C ALA A 226 -12.68 23.34 16.77
N LYS A 227 -12.90 23.59 18.06
CA LYS A 227 -13.86 22.85 18.86
C LYS A 227 -15.28 23.20 18.41
N ARG A 228 -16.16 22.20 18.27
CA ARG A 228 -17.58 22.44 18.01
C ARG A 228 -18.24 23.16 19.20
N SER A 229 -19.24 24.00 18.93
CA SER A 229 -19.91 24.81 19.95
C SER A 229 -20.68 23.98 20.99
N ASP A 230 -21.16 22.80 20.59
CA ASP A 230 -21.91 21.84 21.40
C ASP A 230 -21.04 20.71 21.97
N ALA A 231 -19.72 20.74 21.76
CA ALA A 231 -18.82 19.71 22.26
C ALA A 231 -18.64 19.82 23.78
N VAL A 232 -19.12 18.80 24.50
CA VAL A 232 -18.98 18.65 25.95
C VAL A 232 -18.03 17.49 26.23
N ALA A 233 -17.02 17.71 27.07
CA ALA A 233 -16.11 16.63 27.46
C ALA A 233 -16.79 15.75 28.51
N VAL A 234 -16.81 14.44 28.28
CA VAL A 234 -17.30 13.43 29.22
C VAL A 234 -16.27 12.31 29.36
N ASP A 235 -16.41 11.47 30.37
CA ASP A 235 -15.60 10.27 30.49
C ASP A 235 -16.02 9.26 29.41
N LEU A 236 -15.23 9.15 28.35
CA LEU A 236 -15.52 8.26 27.23
C LEU A 236 -15.36 6.78 27.60
N ALA A 237 -14.85 6.46 28.80
CA ALA A 237 -14.76 5.09 29.32
C ALA A 237 -15.97 4.69 30.18
N SER A 238 -16.97 5.56 30.34
CA SER A 238 -18.14 5.35 31.21
C SER A 238 -19.19 4.39 30.62
N PHE A 239 -18.75 3.23 30.15
CA PHE A 239 -19.61 2.20 29.57
C PHE A 239 -19.14 0.78 29.94
N ASP A 240 -20.05 -0.19 29.88
CA ASP A 240 -19.70 -1.60 30.04
C ASP A 240 -19.10 -2.16 28.75
N ALA A 241 -17.77 -2.37 28.77
CA ALA A 241 -17.03 -2.92 27.64
C ALA A 241 -17.47 -4.35 27.25
N LYS A 242 -17.86 -5.18 28.21
CA LYS A 242 -18.30 -6.56 27.94
C LYS A 242 -19.63 -6.56 27.20
N THR A 243 -20.58 -5.79 27.70
CA THR A 243 -21.91 -5.63 27.08
C THR A 243 -21.78 -4.99 25.70
N THR A 244 -20.95 -3.97 25.57
CA THR A 244 -20.65 -3.31 24.28
C THR A 244 -20.10 -4.28 23.23
N VAL A 245 -19.14 -5.14 23.61
CA VAL A 245 -18.61 -6.17 22.70
C VAL A 245 -19.67 -7.20 22.31
N GLY A 246 -20.58 -7.53 23.22
CA GLY A 246 -21.74 -8.39 22.92
C GLY A 246 -22.63 -7.78 21.83
N ILE A 247 -22.99 -6.50 22.00
CA ILE A 247 -23.80 -5.76 21.02
C ILE A 247 -23.06 -5.64 19.69
N LEU A 248 -21.77 -5.29 19.69
CA LEU A 248 -20.93 -5.20 18.49
C LEU A 248 -20.94 -6.49 17.67
N ARG A 249 -20.81 -7.64 18.34
CA ARG A 249 -20.78 -8.95 17.68
C ARG A 249 -22.13 -9.37 17.09
N GLY A 250 -23.23 -8.97 17.71
CA GLY A 250 -24.58 -9.27 17.22
C GLY A 250 -25.19 -8.16 16.35
N ALA A 251 -24.44 -7.07 16.10
CA ALA A 251 -24.96 -5.91 15.38
C ALA A 251 -25.32 -6.23 13.92
N PRO A 252 -24.51 -6.98 13.14
CA PRO A 252 -24.88 -7.37 11.79
C PRO A 252 -26.21 -8.13 11.74
N GLU A 253 -26.37 -9.14 12.58
CA GLU A 253 -27.60 -9.95 12.64
C GLU A 253 -28.81 -9.13 13.09
N THR A 254 -28.62 -8.25 14.09
CA THR A 254 -29.68 -7.36 14.58
C THR A 254 -30.14 -6.39 13.49
N LEU A 255 -29.24 -5.97 12.61
CA LEU A 255 -29.54 -5.09 11.49
C LEU A 255 -29.99 -5.83 10.22
N GLY A 256 -30.09 -7.16 10.26
CA GLY A 256 -30.46 -7.99 9.11
C GLY A 256 -29.40 -8.04 8.01
N ILE A 257 -28.15 -7.68 8.32
CA ILE A 257 -27.02 -7.73 7.38
C ILE A 257 -26.33 -9.09 7.55
N LYS A 258 -26.17 -9.85 6.47
CA LYS A 258 -25.41 -11.10 6.52
C LYS A 258 -23.95 -10.79 6.83
N GLN A 259 -23.31 -11.63 7.64
CA GLN A 259 -21.91 -11.45 8.02
C GLN A 259 -20.96 -11.36 6.81
N SER A 260 -21.28 -12.07 5.72
CA SER A 260 -20.53 -12.03 4.45
C SER A 260 -20.61 -10.67 3.73
N ASP A 261 -21.65 -9.90 4.00
CA ASP A 261 -21.98 -8.67 3.28
C ASP A 261 -21.49 -7.44 4.04
N VAL A 262 -21.03 -7.61 5.29
CA VAL A 262 -20.46 -6.53 6.11
C VAL A 262 -19.15 -6.03 5.50
N LYS A 263 -19.09 -4.73 5.20
CA LYS A 263 -17.87 -4.05 4.73
C LYS A 263 -17.14 -3.35 5.86
N THR A 264 -17.88 -2.61 6.68
CA THR A 264 -17.31 -1.85 7.78
C THR A 264 -18.19 -1.98 9.00
N THR A 265 -17.56 -2.16 10.14
CA THR A 265 -18.19 -2.01 11.45
C THR A 265 -17.34 -1.06 12.26
N TYR A 266 -17.95 -0.12 12.96
CA TYR A 266 -17.25 0.74 13.90
C TYR A 266 -18.18 1.18 15.03
N LEU A 267 -17.57 1.48 16.17
CA LEU A 267 -18.25 1.98 17.36
C LEU A 267 -17.95 3.47 17.50
N ILE A 268 -18.98 4.28 17.78
CA ILE A 268 -18.83 5.66 18.24
C ILE A 268 -19.24 5.71 19.70
N VAL A 269 -18.44 6.36 20.54
CA VAL A 269 -18.77 6.77 21.90
C VAL A 269 -18.75 8.30 21.94
N GLU A 270 -19.85 8.89 22.37
CA GLU A 270 -20.04 10.34 22.42
C GLU A 270 -20.87 10.71 23.66
N PRO A 271 -20.83 11.99 24.12
CA PRO A 271 -21.72 12.47 25.17
C PRO A 271 -23.19 12.17 24.84
N SER A 272 -23.92 11.65 25.83
CA SER A 272 -25.37 11.49 25.70
C SER A 272 -26.02 12.85 25.51
N SER A 273 -26.96 12.94 24.56
CA SER A 273 -27.80 14.11 24.36
C SER A 273 -29.03 14.13 25.30
N ASP A 274 -29.17 13.12 26.16
CA ASP A 274 -30.26 13.01 27.12
C ASP A 274 -30.05 14.00 28.29
N PRO A 275 -30.94 14.99 28.46
CA PRO A 275 -30.81 15.99 29.53
C PRO A 275 -31.01 15.40 30.93
N THR A 276 -31.58 14.20 31.05
CA THR A 276 -31.83 13.55 32.35
C THR A 276 -30.61 12.80 32.89
N THR A 277 -29.61 12.55 32.05
CA THR A 277 -28.38 11.81 32.40
C THR A 277 -27.12 12.61 32.01
N PRO A 278 -26.90 13.81 32.57
CA PRO A 278 -25.74 14.63 32.23
C PRO A 278 -24.43 13.91 32.54
N GLY A 279 -23.50 13.94 31.59
CA GLY A 279 -22.20 13.27 31.71
C GLY A 279 -22.21 11.78 31.33
N ALA A 280 -23.36 11.19 31.04
CA ALA A 280 -23.44 9.83 30.50
C ALA A 280 -22.95 9.80 29.04
N VAL A 281 -22.57 8.61 28.58
CA VAL A 281 -22.20 8.35 27.18
C VAL A 281 -23.33 7.67 26.42
N SER A 282 -23.44 8.01 25.14
CA SER A 282 -24.22 7.31 24.13
C SER A 282 -23.26 6.58 23.20
N LEU A 283 -23.54 5.30 22.96
CA LEU A 283 -22.76 4.45 22.07
C LEU A 283 -23.57 4.15 20.82
N SER A 284 -22.92 4.15 19.65
CA SER A 284 -23.54 3.77 18.39
C SER A 284 -22.66 2.80 17.63
N VAL A 285 -23.13 1.56 17.41
CA VAL A 285 -22.51 0.61 16.47
C VAL A 285 -23.07 0.86 15.09
N TYR A 286 -22.20 1.22 14.14
CA TYR A 286 -22.52 1.32 12.73
C TYR A 286 -22.07 0.06 12.02
N VAL A 287 -22.93 -0.47 11.16
CA VAL A 287 -22.61 -1.60 10.27
C VAL A 287 -23.01 -1.18 8.86
N SER A 288 -22.06 -1.19 7.95
CA SER A 288 -22.30 -1.01 6.51
C SER A 288 -22.09 -2.32 5.78
N GLY A 289 -22.92 -2.56 4.76
CA GLY A 289 -22.75 -3.65 3.82
C GLY A 289 -23.01 -3.21 2.39
N ASP A 290 -23.13 -4.18 1.48
CA ASP A 290 -23.34 -3.93 0.05
C ASP A 290 -24.68 -3.23 -0.26
N TYR A 291 -25.67 -3.33 0.63
CA TYR A 291 -27.04 -2.86 0.41
C TYR A 291 -27.44 -1.67 1.31
N GLY A 292 -26.45 -0.98 1.90
CA GLY A 292 -26.68 0.18 2.76
C GLY A 292 -26.02 0.04 4.13
N SER A 293 -26.38 0.95 5.03
CA SER A 293 -25.82 0.99 6.39
C SER A 293 -26.90 1.18 7.43
N GLY A 294 -26.81 0.42 8.52
CA GLY A 294 -27.64 0.57 9.70
C GLY A 294 -26.81 0.92 10.92
N TYR A 295 -27.48 1.29 12.00
CA TYR A 295 -26.82 1.45 13.29
C TYR A 295 -27.72 1.11 14.48
N ILE A 296 -27.07 0.74 15.57
CA ILE A 296 -27.69 0.50 16.87
C ILE A 296 -27.13 1.51 17.85
N ARG A 297 -28.00 2.31 18.47
CA ARG A 297 -27.63 3.23 19.56
C ARG A 297 -28.10 2.67 20.90
N PHE A 298 -27.23 2.77 21.89
CA PHE A 298 -27.44 2.25 23.24
C PHE A 298 -26.70 3.11 24.28
N ALA A 299 -27.17 3.07 25.51
CA ALA A 299 -26.58 3.78 26.63
C ALA A 299 -25.34 3.03 27.17
N GLY A 300 -24.57 3.67 28.06
CA GLY A 300 -23.35 3.10 28.66
C GLY A 300 -23.56 1.79 29.42
N ASP A 301 -24.77 1.52 29.91
CA ASP A 301 -25.16 0.26 30.57
C ASP A 301 -25.59 -0.84 29.58
N GLY A 302 -25.65 -0.55 28.28
CA GLY A 302 -26.10 -1.46 27.23
C GLY A 302 -27.58 -1.34 26.87
N ALA A 303 -28.36 -0.47 27.53
CA ALA A 303 -29.77 -0.29 27.20
C ALA A 303 -29.93 0.27 25.78
N VAL A 304 -30.55 -0.50 24.89
CA VAL A 304 -30.76 -0.09 23.49
C VAL A 304 -31.80 1.01 23.42
N THR A 305 -31.43 2.15 22.85
CA THR A 305 -32.30 3.32 22.71
C THR A 305 -32.82 3.51 21.29
N ARG A 306 -32.07 3.04 20.28
CA ARG A 306 -32.50 3.13 18.87
C ARG A 306 -31.88 2.03 18.02
N VAL A 307 -32.65 1.51 17.07
CA VAL A 307 -32.17 0.64 15.99
C VAL A 307 -32.62 1.26 14.68
N ILE A 308 -31.70 1.45 13.73
CA ILE A 308 -31.99 1.89 12.37
C ILE A 308 -31.47 0.84 11.41
N TYR A 309 -32.39 0.21 10.70
CA TYR A 309 -32.08 -0.77 9.68
C TYR A 309 -31.46 -0.11 8.44
N PRO A 310 -30.66 -0.86 7.66
CA PRO A 310 -30.11 -0.38 6.40
C PRO A 310 -31.20 0.14 5.45
N SER A 311 -30.89 1.24 4.77
CA SER A 311 -31.69 1.86 3.72
C SER A 311 -30.90 2.04 2.45
#